data_AF-A0A423NQN0-F1
#
_entry.id   AF-A0A423NQN0-F1
#
_cell.length_a   1.000
_cell.length_b   1.000
_cell.length_c   1.000
_cell.angle_alpha   90.00
_cell.angle_beta   90.00
_cell.angle_gamma   90.00
#
_symmetry.space_group_name_H-M   'P 1'
#
loop_
_entity.id
_entity.type
_entity.pdbx_description
1 polymer ?
#
loop_
_entity_poly.entity_id
_entity_poly.type
_entity_poly.pdbx_seq_one_letter_code
_entity_poly.pdbx_strand_id
1 'polypeptide(L)'
;MNASNTTFSLAPVYRKALKTWRPVILYFANEHCPACEWAGPVFRRIAEPYRLRANVYMLDTSQSPRHPNVTGTPTVLFYKGGRLIKKLEGIGTEETLARDFAAHIGKTQAPVAARKRTHDLTWLRRTLRTLRTVPLARLRRMF
;
A
#
# COMPACT_ATOMS: atom_id res chain seq x y z
N MET A 1 -18.19 16.31 -20.55
CA MET A 1 -16.79 16.45 -21.03
C MET A 1 -16.10 15.10 -20.87
N ASN A 2 -15.83 14.42 -21.99
CA ASN A 2 -15.51 12.99 -22.07
C ASN A 2 -14.06 12.71 -21.64
N ALA A 3 -13.91 11.85 -20.64
CA ALA A 3 -12.64 11.51 -20.01
C ALA A 3 -11.98 10.23 -20.56
N SER A 4 -12.23 9.94 -21.83
CA SER A 4 -11.71 8.75 -22.51
C SER A 4 -10.35 9.00 -23.20
N ASN A 5 -9.86 10.25 -23.24
CA ASN A 5 -8.69 10.61 -24.04
C ASN A 5 -7.36 10.60 -23.28
N THR A 6 -7.36 10.46 -21.95
CA THR A 6 -6.14 10.64 -21.15
C THR A 6 -5.21 9.43 -21.17
N THR A 7 -5.75 8.21 -21.35
CA THR A 7 -4.95 6.97 -21.24
C THR A 7 -4.13 6.67 -22.48
N PHE A 8 -4.57 7.09 -23.68
CA PHE A 8 -3.88 6.77 -24.94
C PHE A 8 -2.52 7.47 -25.08
N SER A 9 -2.39 8.68 -24.52
CA SER A 9 -1.16 9.49 -24.53
C SER A 9 -0.07 8.98 -23.56
N LEU A 10 -0.41 8.06 -22.66
CA LEU A 10 0.55 7.53 -21.70
C LEU A 10 1.49 6.50 -22.32
N ALA A 11 2.73 6.47 -21.82
CA ALA A 11 3.69 5.43 -22.17
C ALA A 11 3.12 4.01 -21.94
N PRO A 12 3.53 3.00 -22.74
CA PRO A 12 2.97 1.65 -22.67
C PRO A 12 2.95 1.03 -21.26
N VAL A 13 3.98 1.31 -20.47
CA VAL A 13 4.12 0.82 -19.08
C VAL A 13 2.98 1.32 -18.18
N TYR A 14 2.61 2.59 -18.29
CA TYR A 14 1.51 3.17 -17.50
C TYR A 14 0.17 2.63 -17.97
N ARG A 15 -0.03 2.50 -19.29
CA ARG A 15 -1.25 1.89 -19.83
C ARG A 15 -1.45 0.47 -19.31
N LYS A 16 -0.37 -0.31 -19.22
CA LYS A 16 -0.42 -1.67 -18.64
C LYS A 16 -0.76 -1.62 -17.14
N ALA A 17 -0.11 -0.77 -16.36
CA ALA A 17 -0.37 -0.64 -14.92
C ALA A 17 -1.81 -0.19 -14.60
N LEU A 18 -2.39 0.67 -15.45
CA LEU A 18 -3.74 1.21 -15.28
C LEU A 18 -4.86 0.26 -15.75
N LYS A 19 -4.53 -0.84 -16.45
CA LYS A 19 -5.50 -1.87 -16.85
C LYS A 19 -5.82 -2.80 -15.67
N THR A 20 -6.54 -2.28 -14.70
CA THR A 20 -6.97 -3.01 -13.52
C THR A 20 -8.25 -2.42 -12.93
N TRP A 21 -9.03 -3.25 -12.24
CA TRP A 21 -10.24 -2.82 -11.53
C TRP A 21 -9.92 -2.06 -10.23
N ARG A 22 -8.74 -2.32 -9.65
CA ARG A 22 -8.28 -1.69 -8.41
C ARG A 22 -7.84 -0.25 -8.67
N PRO A 23 -8.04 0.69 -7.73
CA PRO A 23 -7.41 2.00 -7.83
C PRO A 23 -5.88 1.88 -7.95
N VAL A 24 -5.28 2.76 -8.73
CA VAL A 24 -3.83 2.82 -8.92
C VAL A 24 -3.32 4.17 -8.43
N ILE A 25 -2.30 4.16 -7.57
CA ILE A 25 -1.66 5.36 -7.05
C ILE A 25 -0.22 5.35 -7.52
N LEU A 26 0.18 6.42 -8.20
CA LEU A 26 1.55 6.63 -8.67
C LEU A 26 2.16 7.78 -7.88
N TYR A 27 3.20 7.50 -7.11
CA TYR A 27 4.03 8.50 -6.45
C TYR A 27 5.31 8.69 -7.26
N PHE A 28 5.53 9.90 -7.77
CA PHE A 28 6.72 10.26 -8.54
C PHE A 28 7.68 11.05 -7.66
N ALA A 29 8.93 10.59 -7.58
CA ALA A 29 10.03 11.22 -6.86
C ALA A 29 11.32 11.21 -7.70
N ASN A 30 12.37 11.78 -7.13
CA ASN A 30 13.72 11.80 -7.70
C ASN A 30 14.71 11.81 -6.52
N GLU A 31 15.90 11.24 -6.70
CA GLU A 31 17.01 11.31 -5.73
C GLU A 31 17.47 12.75 -5.46
N HIS A 32 17.39 13.65 -6.44
CA HIS A 32 17.80 15.05 -6.31
C HIS A 32 16.67 15.99 -5.81
N CYS A 33 15.67 15.44 -5.13
CA CYS A 33 14.52 16.19 -4.64
C CYS A 33 14.54 16.21 -3.11
N PRO A 34 14.96 17.33 -2.46
CA PRO A 34 14.97 17.44 -1.00
C PRO A 34 13.59 17.17 -0.42
N ALA A 35 12.55 17.75 -1.03
CA ALA A 35 11.16 17.57 -0.62
C ALA A 35 10.71 16.09 -0.58
N CYS A 36 11.35 15.23 -1.37
CA CYS A 36 11.00 13.83 -1.51
C CYS A 36 11.54 12.97 -0.35
N GLU A 37 12.61 13.41 0.33
CA GLU A 37 13.23 12.68 1.44
C GLU A 37 12.27 12.51 2.62
N TRP A 38 11.58 13.59 3.01
CA TRP A 38 10.54 13.55 4.04
C TRP A 38 9.21 13.03 3.51
N ALA A 39 8.88 13.30 2.25
CA ALA A 39 7.59 12.92 1.69
C ALA A 39 7.43 11.41 1.45
N GLY A 40 8.48 10.72 1.02
CA GLY A 40 8.45 9.30 0.71
C GLY A 40 8.03 8.43 1.90
N PRO A 41 8.65 8.58 3.09
CA PRO A 41 8.26 7.85 4.30
C PRO A 41 6.81 8.13 4.74
N VAL A 42 6.37 9.38 4.68
CA VAL A 42 5.00 9.78 5.04
C VAL A 42 3.99 9.13 4.09
N PHE A 43 4.24 9.23 2.78
CA PHE A 43 3.41 8.58 1.77
C PHE A 43 3.32 7.07 1.99
N ARG A 44 4.46 6.40 2.22
CA ARG A 44 4.52 4.96 2.46
C ARG A 44 3.68 4.55 3.67
N ARG A 45 3.80 5.26 4.78
CA ARG A 45 3.04 5.00 6.01
C ARG A 45 1.52 5.12 5.78
N ILE A 46 1.08 6.14 5.06
CA ILE A 46 -0.35 6.33 4.73
C ILE A 46 -0.85 5.29 3.73
N ALA A 47 -0.02 4.93 2.74
CA ALA A 47 -0.39 4.01 1.68
C ALA A 47 -0.38 2.53 2.12
N GLU A 48 0.44 2.18 3.11
CA GLU A 48 0.61 0.81 3.60
C GLU A 48 -0.73 0.12 3.93
N PRO A 49 -1.67 0.78 4.65
CA PRO A 49 -3.01 0.26 4.86
C PRO A 49 -3.81 -0.13 3.62
N TYR A 50 -3.55 0.54 2.49
CA TYR A 50 -4.33 0.41 1.28
C TYR A 50 -3.75 -0.61 0.29
N ARG A 51 -2.64 -1.29 0.62
CA ARG A 51 -1.96 -2.25 -0.28
C ARG A 51 -2.82 -3.39 -0.78
N LEU A 52 -3.84 -3.80 -0.01
CA LEU A 52 -4.79 -4.84 -0.42
C LEU A 52 -5.98 -4.30 -1.22
N ARG A 53 -6.17 -2.98 -1.25
CA ARG A 53 -7.29 -2.32 -1.94
C ARG A 53 -6.88 -1.58 -3.20
N ALA A 54 -5.65 -1.06 -3.23
CA ALA A 54 -5.10 -0.32 -4.37
C ALA A 54 -3.72 -0.82 -4.76
N ASN A 55 -3.33 -0.59 -6.00
CA ASN A 55 -1.97 -0.81 -6.47
C ASN A 55 -1.20 0.50 -6.29
N VAL A 56 -0.17 0.48 -5.45
CA VAL A 56 0.64 1.66 -5.14
C VAL A 56 2.02 1.47 -5.74
N TYR A 57 2.44 2.42 -6.56
CA TYR A 57 3.75 2.43 -7.19
C TYR A 57 4.50 3.69 -6.79
N MET A 58 5.72 3.52 -6.27
CA MET A 58 6.68 4.60 -6.08
C MET A 58 7.67 4.54 -7.24
N LEU A 59 7.78 5.64 -7.98
CA LEU A 59 8.51 5.72 -9.24
C LEU A 59 9.55 6.83 -9.17
N ASP A 60 10.76 6.52 -9.64
CA ASP A 60 11.77 7.53 -9.89
C ASP A 60 11.55 8.14 -11.27
N THR A 61 11.52 9.47 -11.36
CA THR A 61 11.34 10.22 -12.61
C THR A 61 12.53 10.14 -13.56
N SER A 62 13.74 9.80 -13.08
CA SER A 62 14.92 9.55 -13.91
C SER A 62 14.91 8.16 -14.55
N GLN A 63 14.28 7.18 -13.90
CA GLN A 63 14.24 5.79 -14.35
C GLN A 63 12.92 5.39 -15.02
N SER A 64 11.88 6.24 -14.93
CA SER A 64 10.57 5.97 -15.51
C SER A 64 10.25 6.93 -16.67
N PRO A 65 9.45 6.50 -17.66
CA PRO A 65 9.07 7.35 -18.78
C PRO A 65 8.38 8.63 -18.31
N ARG A 66 8.61 9.76 -18.99
CA ARG A 66 7.96 11.02 -18.60
C ARG A 66 6.44 10.88 -18.62
N HIS A 67 5.81 11.23 -17.51
CA HIS A 67 4.36 11.24 -17.37
C HIS A 67 3.82 12.66 -17.63
N PRO A 68 2.83 12.87 -18.52
CA PRO A 68 2.41 14.22 -18.95
C PRO A 68 1.87 15.08 -17.82
N ASN A 69 1.23 14.46 -16.82
CA ASN A 69 0.70 15.17 -15.65
C ASN A 69 1.74 15.42 -14.54
N VAL A 70 3.00 15.02 -14.73
CA VAL A 70 4.07 15.20 -13.73
C VAL A 70 5.00 16.30 -14.22
N THR A 71 4.87 17.48 -13.60
CA THR A 71 5.69 18.66 -13.88
C THR A 71 6.86 18.80 -12.90
N GLY A 72 6.71 18.27 -11.69
CA GLY A 72 7.75 18.26 -10.65
C GLY A 72 7.54 17.14 -9.66
N THR A 73 8.46 17.01 -8.70
CA THR A 73 8.44 15.99 -7.65
C THR A 73 8.47 16.66 -6.26
N PRO A 74 7.81 16.08 -5.23
CA PRO A 74 7.01 14.86 -5.30
C PRO A 74 5.62 15.12 -5.91
N THR A 75 5.11 14.20 -6.73
CA THR A 75 3.74 14.27 -7.28
C THR A 75 3.01 12.96 -7.05
N VAL A 76 1.75 13.02 -6.63
CA VAL A 76 0.89 11.84 -6.44
C VAL A 76 -0.27 11.88 -7.42
N LEU A 77 -0.43 10.80 -8.19
CA LEU A 77 -1.54 10.63 -9.11
C LEU A 77 -2.44 9.47 -8.66
N PHE A 78 -3.73 9.73 -8.55
CA PHE A 78 -4.74 8.73 -8.25
C PHE A 78 -5.51 8.40 -9.52
N TYR A 79 -5.59 7.12 -9.83
CA TYR A 79 -6.32 6.58 -10.97
C TYR A 79 -7.38 5.56 -10.52
N LYS A 80 -8.53 5.58 -11.18
CA LYS A 80 -9.59 4.58 -11.00
C LYS A 80 -10.24 4.28 -12.34
N GLY A 81 -10.33 2.99 -12.70
CA GLY A 81 -10.83 2.57 -14.00
C GLY A 81 -10.04 3.17 -15.17
N GLY A 82 -8.71 3.28 -15.02
CA GLY A 82 -7.82 3.87 -16.03
C GLY A 82 -7.89 5.38 -16.21
N ARG A 83 -8.71 6.09 -15.42
CA ARG A 83 -8.90 7.54 -15.48
C ARG A 83 -8.26 8.23 -14.30
N LEU A 84 -7.60 9.36 -14.54
CA LEU A 84 -7.05 10.20 -13.49
C LEU A 84 -8.20 10.85 -12.72
N ILE A 85 -8.26 10.60 -11.40
CA ILE A 85 -9.30 11.14 -10.52
C ILE A 85 -8.79 12.29 -9.64
N LYS A 86 -7.49 12.29 -9.32
CA LYS A 86 -6.85 13.34 -8.51
C LYS A 86 -5.37 13.42 -8.82
N LYS A 87 -4.85 14.64 -8.85
CA LYS A 87 -3.42 14.98 -8.91
C LYS A 87 -3.09 15.79 -7.66
N LEU A 88 -2.00 15.45 -6.99
CA LEU A 88 -1.40 16.23 -5.91
C LEU A 88 0.00 16.66 -6.34
N GLU A 89 0.24 17.98 -6.38
CA GLU A 89 1.56 18.58 -6.61
C GLU A 89 2.28 18.70 -5.26
N GLY A 90 2.63 17.54 -4.70
CA GLY A 90 3.15 17.38 -3.34
C GLY A 90 2.33 16.39 -2.54
N ILE A 91 2.77 16.12 -1.31
CA ILE A 91 2.03 15.26 -0.37
C ILE A 91 1.22 16.05 0.67
N GLY A 92 1.43 17.37 0.79
CA GLY A 92 0.78 18.18 1.83
C GLY A 92 1.12 17.71 3.24
N THR A 93 0.15 17.77 4.15
CA THR A 93 0.26 17.20 5.51
C THR A 93 -0.22 15.74 5.54
N GLU A 94 0.18 15.00 6.58
CA GLU A 94 -0.23 13.60 6.77
C GLU A 94 -1.77 13.45 6.77
N GLU A 95 -2.49 14.39 7.39
CA GLU A 95 -3.94 14.37 7.50
C GLU A 95 -4.60 14.60 6.13
N THR A 96 -4.08 15.55 5.34
CA THR A 96 -4.61 15.84 4.01
C THR A 96 -4.43 14.65 3.07
N LEU A 97 -3.24 14.04 3.07
CA LEU A 97 -2.95 12.86 2.28
C LEU A 97 -3.80 11.66 2.73
N ALA A 98 -3.94 11.43 4.04
CA ALA A 98 -4.80 10.38 4.57
C ALA A 98 -6.27 10.59 4.16
N ARG A 99 -6.74 11.84 4.14
CA ARG A 99 -8.09 12.20 3.69
C ARG A 99 -8.29 11.90 2.20
N ASP A 100 -7.33 12.24 1.34
CA ASP A 100 -7.39 11.94 -0.09
C ASP A 100 -7.42 10.42 -0.35
N PHE A 101 -6.59 9.65 0.36
CA PHE A 101 -6.63 8.18 0.30
C PHE A 101 -7.99 7.63 0.72
N ALA A 102 -8.55 8.10 1.84
CA ALA A 102 -9.86 7.66 2.31
C ALA A 102 -10.99 8.04 1.35
N ALA A 103 -10.94 9.23 0.74
CA ALA A 103 -11.95 9.73 -0.18
C ALA A 103 -11.94 8.95 -1.52
N HIS A 104 -10.76 8.62 -2.04
CA HIS A 104 -10.63 8.07 -3.39
C HIS A 104 -10.51 6.54 -3.44
N ILE A 105 -9.93 5.92 -2.41
CA ILE A 105 -9.78 4.45 -2.32
C ILE A 105 -10.89 3.85 -1.44
N GLY A 106 -11.47 4.64 -0.53
CA GLY A 106 -12.51 4.24 0.41
C GLY A 106 -11.97 4.01 1.83
N LYS A 107 -12.84 4.03 2.83
CA LYS A 107 -12.47 3.84 4.24
C LYS A 107 -11.86 2.45 4.46
N THR A 108 -10.58 2.40 4.81
CA THR A 108 -9.89 1.15 5.14
C THR A 108 -9.76 1.05 6.65
N GLN A 109 -10.19 -0.06 7.24
CA GLN A 109 -9.62 -0.45 8.53
C GLN A 109 -8.18 -0.81 8.22
N ALA A 110 -7.22 -0.01 8.72
CA ALA A 110 -5.82 -0.32 8.54
C ALA A 110 -5.59 -1.81 8.86
N PRO A 111 -4.79 -2.55 8.07
CA PRO A 111 -4.42 -3.91 8.41
C PRO A 111 -3.91 -3.81 9.83
N VAL A 112 -4.68 -4.42 10.74
CA VAL A 112 -4.52 -4.31 12.19
C VAL A 112 -3.03 -4.36 12.46
N ALA A 113 -2.47 -3.26 12.98
CA ALA A 113 -1.05 -3.11 13.26
C ALA A 113 -0.54 -4.45 13.76
N ALA A 114 0.35 -5.10 12.98
CA ALA A 114 0.63 -6.53 13.05
C ALA A 114 0.40 -7.05 14.46
N ARG A 115 -0.74 -7.72 14.69
CA ARG A 115 -1.23 -8.05 16.03
C ARG A 115 -0.05 -8.62 16.81
N LYS A 116 0.50 -7.85 17.76
CA LYS A 116 1.64 -8.32 18.56
C LYS A 116 1.21 -9.67 19.11
N ARG A 117 1.87 -10.75 18.70
CA ARG A 117 1.51 -12.08 19.19
C ARG A 117 1.70 -12.01 20.71
N THR A 118 0.60 -12.03 21.46
CA THR A 118 0.60 -11.93 22.93
C THR A 118 1.39 -13.06 23.59
N HIS A 119 1.75 -14.07 22.80
CA HIS A 119 2.49 -15.25 23.21
C HIS A 119 3.85 -15.26 22.53
N ASP A 120 4.85 -14.75 23.23
CA ASP A 120 6.26 -14.96 22.90
C ASP A 120 6.61 -16.47 23.05
N LEU A 121 7.66 -16.94 22.36
CA LEU A 121 8.20 -18.30 22.49
C LEU A 121 8.47 -18.67 23.95
N THR A 122 8.83 -17.67 24.76
CA THR A 122 9.03 -17.79 26.21
C THR A 122 7.73 -18.18 26.92
N TRP A 123 6.60 -17.55 26.57
CA TRP A 123 5.27 -17.91 27.07
C TRP A 123 4.87 -19.31 26.59
N LEU A 124 5.05 -19.63 25.31
CA LEU A 124 4.72 -20.94 24.73
C LEU A 124 5.49 -22.07 25.42
N ARG A 125 6.80 -21.90 25.65
CA ARG A 125 7.62 -22.86 26.39
C ARG A 125 7.15 -23.04 27.83
N ARG A 126 6.72 -21.97 28.51
CA ARG A 126 6.22 -22.04 29.89
C ARG A 126 4.89 -22.78 29.97
N THR A 127 3.95 -22.48 29.08
CA THR A 127 2.63 -23.12 29.01
C THR A 127 2.74 -24.61 28.65
N LEU A 128 3.57 -24.96 27.65
CA LEU A 128 3.76 -26.36 27.25
C LEU A 128 4.48 -27.19 28.32
N ARG A 129 5.34 -26.60 29.14
CA ARG A 129 5.98 -27.29 30.29
C ARG A 129 4.99 -27.71 31.37
N THR A 130 3.88 -26.98 31.53
CA THR A 130 2.85 -27.30 32.53
C THR A 130 1.80 -28.28 32.02
N LEU A 131 1.74 -28.52 30.70
CA LEU A 131 0.88 -29.54 30.13
C LEU A 131 1.51 -30.91 30.41
N ARG A 132 0.93 -31.64 31.37
CA ARG A 132 1.14 -33.09 31.43
C ARG A 132 0.54 -33.66 30.15
N THR A 133 1.38 -34.25 29.29
CA THR A 133 0.88 -35.15 28.25
C THR A 133 -0.07 -36.11 28.93
N VAL A 134 -1.29 -36.27 28.41
CA VAL A 134 -2.21 -37.32 28.86
C VAL A 134 -1.36 -38.60 28.90
N PRO A 135 -1.14 -39.22 30.09
CA PRO A 135 -0.47 -40.51 30.10
C PRO A 135 -1.33 -41.41 29.22
N LEU A 136 -0.72 -42.20 28.34
CA LEU A 136 -1.39 -43.19 27.50
C LEU A 136 -2.28 -44.08 28.39
N ALA A 137 -3.49 -43.63 28.66
CA ALA A 137 -4.52 -44.34 29.36
C ALA A 137 -5.32 -45.03 28.27
N ARG A 138 -5.17 -46.37 28.23
CA ARG A 138 -5.80 -47.35 27.33
C ARG A 138 -5.07 -47.64 26.02
N LEU A 139 -4.06 -48.52 26.12
CA LEU A 139 -3.80 -49.54 25.10
C LEU A 139 -3.37 -50.88 25.76
N ARG A 140 -4.07 -51.25 26.83
CA ARG A 140 -4.05 -52.62 27.39
C ARG A 140 -5.45 -53.00 27.87
N ARG A 141 -6.26 -53.52 26.95
CA ARG A 141 -7.35 -54.49 27.16
C ARG A 141 -7.81 -54.95 25.76
N MET A 142 -7.94 -56.27 25.60
CA MET A 142 -8.07 -57.07 24.35
C MET A 142 -6.72 -57.24 23.63
N PHE A 143 -6.08 -58.41 23.55
CA PHE A 143 -6.46 -59.81 23.81
C PHE A 143 -5.43 -60.50 24.71
#